data_AF-A0A7X8NDQ4-F1
#
_entry.id   AF-A0A7X8NDQ4-F1
#
_cell.length_a   1.000
_cell.length_b   1.000
_cell.length_c   1.000
_cell.angle_alpha   90.00
_cell.angle_beta   90.00
_cell.angle_gamma   90.00
#
_symmetry.space_group_name_H-M   'P 1'
#
loop_
_entity.id
_entity.type
_entity.pdbx_description
1 polymer ?
#
loop_
_entity_poly.entity_id
_entity_poly.type
_entity_poly.pdbx_seq_one_letter_code
_entity_poly.pdbx_strand_id
1 'polypeptide(L)'
;MKKILFTLTVCLITNLTFGQKTEKINGDTKFSCSQKNGLTETKSDYVLTVTYDTENLKFSTAEKQQMTIYSVAKKTEKYVIGKNAEENYSFYDIKKKQFYYIDYYMNRYMTAGYGSGSTEIKQAVLKMMEMLKNGKSQKDVIQYLIEQTKYDF
;
A
#
# COMPACT_ATOMS: atom_id res chain seq x y z
N MET A 1 -43.26 10.41 -21.48
CA MET A 1 -42.58 9.93 -20.26
C MET A 1 -41.48 8.88 -20.49
N LYS A 2 -41.38 8.22 -21.66
CA LYS A 2 -40.31 7.23 -21.94
C LYS A 2 -38.89 7.83 -22.10
N LYS A 3 -38.78 9.11 -22.50
CA LYS A 3 -37.48 9.78 -22.72
C LYS A 3 -36.77 10.17 -21.42
N ILE A 4 -37.51 10.48 -20.36
CA ILE A 4 -36.94 10.88 -19.05
C ILE A 4 -36.39 9.67 -18.29
N LEU A 5 -37.04 8.51 -18.43
CA LEU A 5 -36.61 7.26 -17.81
C LEU A 5 -35.22 6.82 -18.30
N PHE A 6 -34.96 7.00 -19.61
CA PHE A 6 -33.70 6.61 -20.24
C PHE A 6 -32.51 7.47 -19.78
N THR A 7 -32.72 8.79 -19.59
CA THR A 7 -31.68 9.69 -19.09
C THR A 7 -31.29 9.39 -17.64
N LEU A 8 -32.25 8.98 -16.81
CA LEU A 8 -31.99 8.54 -15.43
C LEU A 8 -31.22 7.20 -15.37
N THR A 9 -31.48 6.28 -16.30
CA THR A 9 -30.75 5.00 -16.32
C THR A 9 -29.29 5.18 -16.75
N VAL A 10 -29.01 6.06 -17.72
CA VAL A 10 -27.63 6.34 -18.16
C VAL A 10 -26.81 7.03 -17.07
N CYS A 11 -27.39 7.97 -16.31
CA CYS A 11 -26.71 8.62 -15.17
C CYS A 11 -26.43 7.66 -14.00
N LEU A 12 -27.27 6.64 -13.79
CA LEU A 12 -27.04 5.61 -12.76
C LEU A 12 -25.93 4.63 -13.17
N ILE A 13 -25.84 4.28 -14.45
CA ILE A 13 -24.82 3.35 -14.95
C ILE A 13 -23.42 4.01 -14.95
N THR A 14 -23.32 5.31 -15.20
CA THR A 14 -22.03 6.03 -15.14
C THR A 14 -21.50 6.24 -13.72
N ASN A 15 -22.34 6.13 -12.69
CA ASN A 15 -21.89 6.18 -11.29
C ASN A 15 -21.47 4.79 -10.74
N LEU A 16 -21.76 3.70 -11.47
CA LEU A 16 -21.54 2.32 -11.00
C LEU A 16 -20.24 1.68 -11.51
N THR A 17 -19.44 2.36 -12.34
CA THR A 17 -18.02 2.02 -12.47
C THR A 17 -17.30 2.42 -11.19
N PHE A 18 -17.50 1.63 -10.12
CA PHE A 18 -16.65 1.61 -8.94
C PHE A 18 -15.21 1.37 -9.43
N GLY A 19 -14.49 2.47 -9.60
CA GLY A 19 -13.23 2.55 -10.33
C GLY A 19 -12.08 1.90 -9.58
N GLN A 20 -12.07 0.59 -9.54
CA GLN A 20 -10.94 -0.22 -9.13
C GLN A 20 -9.77 0.09 -10.08
N LYS A 21 -8.67 0.56 -9.50
CA LYS A 21 -7.42 0.81 -10.22
C LYS A 21 -6.49 -0.37 -10.00
N THR A 22 -5.82 -0.80 -11.06
CA THR A 22 -4.75 -1.80 -10.97
C THR A 22 -3.50 -1.23 -11.60
N GLU A 23 -2.41 -1.25 -10.85
CA GLU A 23 -1.10 -0.81 -11.29
C GLU A 23 -0.12 -1.98 -11.23
N LYS A 24 0.73 -2.08 -12.25
CA LYS A 24 1.82 -3.04 -12.33
C LYS A 24 3.14 -2.28 -12.37
N ILE A 25 4.04 -2.60 -11.45
CA ILE A 25 5.30 -1.90 -11.25
C ILE A 25 6.42 -2.94 -11.25
N ASN A 26 7.44 -2.71 -12.08
CA ASN A 26 8.65 -3.51 -12.05
C ASN A 26 9.55 -3.01 -10.92
N GLY A 27 10.01 -3.93 -10.08
CA GLY A 27 11.02 -3.67 -9.05
C GLY A 27 12.15 -4.69 -9.15
N ASP A 28 13.33 -4.31 -8.65
CA ASP A 28 14.56 -5.11 -8.71
C ASP A 28 15.02 -5.64 -7.34
N THR A 29 14.45 -5.08 -6.26
CA THR A 29 14.84 -5.37 -4.88
C THR A 29 13.63 -5.32 -3.96
N LYS A 30 13.50 -6.33 -3.11
CA LYS A 30 12.48 -6.38 -2.04
C LYS A 30 13.16 -6.07 -0.71
N PHE A 31 12.53 -5.22 0.09
CA PHE A 31 13.04 -4.82 1.40
C PHE A 31 12.10 -5.28 2.49
N SER A 32 12.62 -5.98 3.48
CA SER A 32 11.93 -6.22 4.74
C SER A 32 12.87 -5.90 5.90
N CYS A 33 12.32 -5.40 7.00
CA CYS A 33 13.07 -5.14 8.21
C CYS A 33 12.28 -5.73 9.37
N SER A 34 12.94 -6.48 10.23
CA SER A 34 12.34 -7.05 11.44
C SER A 34 13.07 -6.58 12.67
N GLN A 35 12.37 -6.52 13.80
CA GLN A 35 13.02 -6.17 15.07
C GLN A 35 14.18 -7.12 15.42
N LYS A 36 14.04 -8.43 15.08
CA LYS A 36 15.02 -9.48 15.40
C LYS A 36 16.24 -9.46 14.49
N ASN A 37 16.02 -9.44 13.17
CA ASN A 37 17.08 -9.70 12.19
C ASN A 37 17.57 -8.43 11.48
N GLY A 38 16.96 -7.28 11.74
CA GLY A 38 17.28 -6.05 11.01
C GLY A 38 16.77 -6.09 9.56
N LEU A 39 17.44 -5.35 8.68
CA LEU A 39 17.10 -5.22 7.27
C LEU A 39 17.56 -6.46 6.48
N THR A 40 16.65 -7.00 5.69
CA THR A 40 16.88 -8.02 4.68
C THR A 40 16.62 -7.40 3.31
N GLU A 41 17.59 -7.56 2.40
CA GLU A 41 17.50 -7.11 1.02
C GLU A 41 17.53 -8.32 0.10
N THR A 42 16.45 -8.51 -0.66
CA THR A 42 16.38 -9.60 -1.65
C THR A 42 16.42 -9.00 -3.04
N LYS A 43 17.57 -9.11 -3.71
CA LYS A 43 17.76 -8.70 -5.10
C LYS A 43 17.14 -9.73 -6.03
N SER A 44 16.12 -9.33 -6.78
CA SER A 44 15.39 -10.17 -7.72
C SER A 44 14.43 -9.29 -8.49
N ASP A 45 14.32 -9.47 -9.80
CA ASP A 45 13.26 -8.82 -10.57
C ASP A 45 11.88 -9.34 -10.13
N TYR A 46 10.93 -8.43 -9.94
CA TYR A 46 9.55 -8.76 -9.62
C TYR A 46 8.58 -7.75 -10.22
N VAL A 47 7.35 -8.20 -10.42
CA VAL A 47 6.22 -7.33 -10.74
C VAL A 47 5.36 -7.18 -9.49
N LEU A 48 5.35 -5.96 -8.93
CA LEU A 48 4.37 -5.56 -7.94
C LEU A 48 3.05 -5.26 -8.66
N THR A 49 2.00 -6.00 -8.34
CA THR A 49 0.63 -5.65 -8.73
C THR A 49 -0.08 -5.06 -7.52
N VAL A 50 -0.58 -3.83 -7.64
CA VAL A 50 -1.42 -3.18 -6.61
C VAL A 50 -2.79 -2.92 -7.21
N THR A 51 -3.84 -3.45 -6.58
CA THR A 51 -5.23 -3.21 -6.97
C THR A 51 -5.94 -2.51 -5.83
N TYR A 52 -6.59 -1.37 -6.10
CA TYR A 52 -7.28 -0.61 -5.07
C TYR A 52 -8.55 0.08 -5.55
N ASP A 53 -9.56 0.08 -4.69
CA ASP A 53 -10.83 0.78 -4.87
C ASP A 53 -11.18 1.54 -3.57
N THR A 54 -12.46 1.80 -3.31
CA THR A 54 -12.91 2.47 -2.07
C THR A 54 -12.94 1.54 -0.87
N GLU A 55 -12.93 0.23 -1.08
CA GLU A 55 -13.14 -0.79 -0.05
C GLU A 55 -11.90 -1.65 0.17
N ASN A 56 -11.15 -1.94 -0.89
CA ASN A 56 -10.07 -2.90 -0.89
C ASN A 56 -8.75 -2.26 -1.38
N LEU A 57 -7.67 -2.59 -0.69
CA LEU A 57 -6.29 -2.40 -1.14
C LEU A 57 -5.64 -3.78 -1.17
N LYS A 58 -5.19 -4.19 -2.34
CA LYS A 58 -4.66 -5.51 -2.60
C LYS A 58 -3.28 -5.40 -3.21
N PHE A 59 -2.36 -6.28 -2.83
CA PHE A 59 -1.04 -6.33 -3.45
C PHE A 59 -0.52 -7.76 -3.64
N SER A 60 0.35 -7.94 -4.63
CA SER A 60 1.14 -9.16 -4.82
C SER A 60 2.46 -8.84 -5.50
N THR A 61 3.50 -9.66 -5.28
CA THR A 61 4.83 -9.51 -5.93
C THR A 61 5.24 -10.75 -6.74
N ALA A 62 4.29 -11.66 -7.00
CA ALA A 62 4.48 -12.87 -7.78
C ALA A 62 3.19 -13.22 -8.53
N GLU A 63 3.33 -13.81 -9.73
CA GLU A 63 2.19 -14.18 -10.59
C GLU A 63 1.33 -15.33 -10.04
N LYS A 64 1.86 -16.09 -9.06
CA LYS A 64 1.22 -17.30 -8.50
C LYS A 64 0.95 -17.24 -6.99
N GLN A 65 1.23 -16.12 -6.32
CA GLN A 65 0.95 -15.96 -4.89
C GLN A 65 -0.47 -15.43 -4.66
N GLN A 66 -1.07 -15.86 -3.56
CA GLN A 66 -2.34 -15.32 -3.09
C GLN A 66 -2.17 -13.81 -2.85
N MET A 67 -3.06 -13.02 -3.45
CA MET A 67 -3.07 -11.58 -3.30
C MET A 67 -3.41 -11.24 -1.84
N THR A 68 -2.55 -10.48 -1.16
CA THR A 68 -2.83 -10.02 0.19
C THR A 68 -3.84 -8.87 0.12
N ILE A 69 -4.90 -8.94 0.93
CA ILE A 69 -6.03 -8.01 0.89
C ILE A 69 -6.12 -7.26 2.20
N TYR A 70 -6.27 -5.95 2.10
CA TYR A 70 -6.54 -5.03 3.20
C TYR A 70 -7.85 -4.30 2.93
N SER A 71 -8.61 -4.01 3.98
CA SER A 71 -9.74 -3.08 3.89
C SER A 71 -9.20 -1.65 3.85
N VAL A 72 -9.72 -0.81 2.96
CA VAL A 72 -9.30 0.59 2.83
C VAL A 72 -9.80 1.37 4.05
N ALA A 73 -8.87 1.88 4.82
CA ALA A 73 -9.16 2.80 5.92
C ALA A 73 -9.27 4.26 5.42
N LYS A 74 -8.47 4.62 4.41
CA LYS A 74 -8.51 5.95 3.77
C LYS A 74 -7.95 5.89 2.37
N LYS A 75 -8.61 6.59 1.43
CA LYS A 75 -8.13 6.79 0.06
C LYS A 75 -8.11 8.27 -0.27
N THR A 76 -7.03 8.69 -0.91
CA THR A 76 -6.85 10.05 -1.44
C THR A 76 -6.31 9.95 -2.86
N GLU A 77 -6.10 11.10 -3.51
CA GLU A 77 -5.43 11.15 -4.81
C GLU A 77 -3.94 10.79 -4.72
N LYS A 78 -3.32 10.98 -3.55
CA LYS A 78 -1.88 10.80 -3.33
C LYS A 78 -1.53 9.42 -2.77
N TYR A 79 -2.41 8.85 -1.95
CA TYR A 79 -2.13 7.61 -1.23
C TYR A 79 -3.38 6.82 -0.85
N VAL A 80 -3.19 5.54 -0.55
CA VAL A 80 -4.19 4.63 0.01
C VAL A 80 -3.65 3.99 1.29
N ILE A 81 -4.47 3.95 2.34
CA ILE A 81 -4.16 3.27 3.60
C ILE A 81 -5.07 2.05 3.71
N GLY A 82 -4.47 0.88 3.88
CA GLY A 82 -5.17 -0.37 4.14
C GLY A 82 -4.97 -0.83 5.58
N LYS A 83 -5.89 -1.67 6.06
CA LYS A 83 -5.83 -2.35 7.34
C LYS A 83 -6.40 -3.76 7.22
N ASN A 84 -5.73 -4.76 7.79
CA ASN A 84 -6.23 -6.14 7.79
C ASN A 84 -6.99 -6.46 9.10
N ALA A 85 -7.49 -7.69 9.22
CA ALA A 85 -8.23 -8.15 10.41
C ALA A 85 -7.38 -8.21 11.69
N GLU A 86 -6.05 -8.25 11.57
CA GLU A 86 -5.09 -8.26 12.69
C GLU A 86 -4.68 -6.84 13.10
N GLU A 87 -5.35 -5.82 12.56
CA GLU A 87 -5.07 -4.41 12.81
C GLU A 87 -3.72 -3.91 12.26
N ASN A 88 -3.11 -4.70 11.37
CA ASN A 88 -1.88 -4.37 10.68
C ASN A 88 -2.13 -3.44 9.49
N TYR A 89 -1.34 -2.37 9.40
CA TYR A 89 -1.51 -1.33 8.38
C TYR A 89 -0.69 -1.58 7.11
N SER A 90 -1.24 -1.15 5.98
CA SER A 90 -0.53 -0.98 4.72
C SER A 90 -0.69 0.43 4.19
N PHE A 91 0.25 0.86 3.35
CA PHE A 91 0.30 2.18 2.75
C PHE A 91 0.74 2.06 1.30
N TYR A 92 0.00 2.68 0.39
CA TYR A 92 0.37 2.80 -1.01
C TYR A 92 0.53 4.26 -1.39
N ASP A 93 1.74 4.67 -1.75
CA ASP A 93 2.01 5.96 -2.40
C ASP A 93 1.68 5.82 -3.90
N ILE A 94 0.62 6.49 -4.34
CA ILE A 94 0.12 6.40 -5.72
C ILE A 94 1.11 7.08 -6.70
N LYS A 95 1.69 8.22 -6.31
CA LYS A 95 2.59 8.99 -7.21
C LYS A 95 3.90 8.25 -7.39
N LYS A 96 4.52 7.81 -6.30
CA LYS A 96 5.81 7.10 -6.32
C LYS A 96 5.67 5.63 -6.65
N LYS A 97 4.45 5.10 -6.65
CA LYS A 97 4.12 3.67 -6.85
C LYS A 97 4.90 2.77 -5.89
N GLN A 98 4.87 3.13 -4.62
CA GLN A 98 5.57 2.44 -3.54
C GLN A 98 4.54 1.88 -2.57
N PHE A 99 4.64 0.57 -2.30
CA PHE A 99 3.80 -0.12 -1.35
C PHE A 99 4.60 -0.48 -0.11
N TYR A 100 4.04 -0.18 1.06
CA TYR A 100 4.60 -0.50 2.36
C TYR A 100 3.57 -1.24 3.21
N TYR A 101 4.03 -2.16 4.05
CA TYR A 101 3.18 -2.74 5.09
C TYR A 101 3.94 -2.91 6.41
N ILE A 102 3.15 -2.93 7.49
CA ILE A 102 3.59 -3.13 8.87
C ILE A 102 2.85 -4.36 9.37
N ASP A 103 3.57 -5.32 9.90
CA ASP A 103 3.03 -6.57 10.43
C ASP A 103 3.49 -6.76 11.87
N TYR A 104 2.53 -6.99 12.77
CA TYR A 104 2.77 -7.36 14.14
C TYR A 104 2.58 -8.88 14.31
N TYR A 105 3.69 -9.60 14.29
CA TYR A 105 3.72 -11.06 14.34
C TYR A 105 4.67 -11.55 15.44
N MET A 106 4.27 -12.59 16.18
CA MET A 106 5.04 -13.15 17.32
C MET A 106 5.51 -12.09 18.33
N ASN A 107 4.62 -11.14 18.67
CA ASN A 107 4.91 -10.01 19.55
C ASN A 107 6.06 -9.11 19.08
N ARG A 108 6.29 -9.04 17.77
CA ARG A 108 7.35 -8.23 17.15
C ARG A 108 6.84 -7.58 15.87
N TYR A 109 7.39 -6.41 15.58
CA TYR A 109 7.12 -5.74 14.32
C TYR A 109 8.03 -6.24 13.20
N MET A 110 7.45 -6.27 12.00
CA MET A 110 8.11 -6.37 10.71
C MET A 110 7.56 -5.26 9.81
N THR A 111 8.42 -4.66 9.01
CA THR A 111 8.06 -3.64 8.01
C THR A 111 8.62 -4.06 6.67
N ALA A 112 7.89 -3.84 5.59
CA ALA A 112 8.40 -4.15 4.25
C ALA A 112 7.97 -3.11 3.23
N GLY A 113 8.69 -3.06 2.12
CA GLY A 113 8.50 -2.09 1.06
C GLY A 113 8.82 -2.67 -0.33
N TYR A 114 8.03 -2.25 -1.32
CA TYR A 114 8.07 -2.73 -2.71
C TYR A 114 7.70 -1.60 -3.68
N GLY A 115 8.11 -1.73 -4.94
CA GLY A 115 7.73 -0.80 -6.02
C GLY A 115 8.95 -0.10 -6.63
N SER A 116 8.73 1.11 -7.17
CA SER A 116 9.79 1.91 -7.80
C SER A 116 10.61 2.72 -6.80
N GLY A 117 11.92 2.86 -7.06
CA GLY A 117 12.84 3.64 -6.22
C GLY A 117 13.35 2.82 -5.04
N SER A 118 14.26 1.88 -5.30
CA SER A 118 14.78 0.94 -4.31
C SER A 118 15.51 1.64 -3.16
N THR A 119 16.20 2.76 -3.43
CA THR A 119 16.90 3.55 -2.41
C THR A 119 15.91 4.19 -1.45
N GLU A 120 14.87 4.85 -1.97
CA GLU A 120 13.84 5.50 -1.16
C GLU A 120 13.06 4.49 -0.33
N ILE A 121 12.70 3.36 -0.93
CA ILE A 121 12.00 2.27 -0.24
C ILE A 121 12.84 1.74 0.91
N LYS A 122 14.14 1.48 0.69
CA LYS A 122 15.06 1.02 1.74
C LYS A 122 15.09 1.99 2.92
N GLN A 123 15.23 3.28 2.66
CA GLN A 123 15.28 4.30 3.72
C GLN A 123 13.95 4.39 4.47
N ALA A 124 12.83 4.35 3.76
CA ALA A 124 11.51 4.34 4.38
C ALA A 124 11.31 3.11 5.28
N VAL A 125 11.63 1.90 4.79
CA VAL A 125 11.53 0.65 5.57
C VAL A 125 12.40 0.69 6.84
N LEU A 126 13.63 1.19 6.73
CA LEU A 126 14.51 1.39 7.89
C LEU A 126 13.89 2.36 8.89
N LYS A 127 13.35 3.49 8.41
CA LYS A 127 12.76 4.51 9.28
C LYS A 127 11.48 4.02 9.97
N MET A 128 10.63 3.30 9.25
CA MET A 128 9.44 2.66 9.81
C MET A 128 9.82 1.74 10.98
N MET A 129 10.83 0.87 10.81
CA MET A 129 11.30 -0.02 11.87
C MET A 129 11.91 0.74 13.05
N GLU A 130 12.71 1.78 12.78
CA GLU A 130 13.30 2.62 13.83
C GLU A 130 12.21 3.25 14.70
N MET A 131 11.16 3.82 14.09
CA MET A 131 10.04 4.39 14.82
C MET A 131 9.35 3.37 15.73
N LEU A 132 9.08 2.16 15.22
CA LEU A 132 8.44 1.09 15.99
C LEU A 132 9.34 0.61 17.14
N LYS A 133 10.66 0.51 16.94
CA LYS A 133 11.62 0.20 18.00
C LYS A 133 11.67 1.26 19.10
N ASN A 134 11.46 2.52 18.73
CA ASN A 134 11.40 3.65 19.66
C ASN A 134 10.03 3.81 20.34
N GLY A 135 9.14 2.80 20.25
CA GLY A 135 7.84 2.81 20.92
C GLY A 135 6.76 3.62 20.20
N LYS A 136 7.00 4.08 18.96
CA LYS A 136 5.95 4.70 18.15
C LYS A 136 4.93 3.66 17.69
N SER A 137 3.69 4.09 17.52
CA SER A 137 2.60 3.23 17.06
C SER A 137 2.65 3.03 15.54
N GLN A 138 1.94 2.02 15.03
CA GLN A 138 1.75 1.85 13.58
C GLN A 138 1.10 3.10 12.93
N LYS A 139 0.21 3.79 13.66
CA LYS A 139 -0.42 5.03 13.17
C LYS A 139 0.59 6.16 13.01
N ASP A 140 1.55 6.28 13.91
CA ASP A 140 2.64 7.27 13.79
C ASP A 140 3.49 7.00 12.55
N VAL A 141 3.77 5.72 12.26
CA VAL A 141 4.50 5.31 11.05
C VAL A 141 3.70 5.66 9.79
N ILE A 142 2.39 5.39 9.77
CA ILE A 142 1.52 5.77 8.65
C ILE A 142 1.48 7.30 8.47
N GLN A 143 1.44 8.05 9.56
CA GLN A 143 1.49 9.52 9.52
C GLN A 143 2.81 10.03 8.91
N TYR A 144 3.93 9.42 9.29
CA TYR A 144 5.23 9.69 8.66
C TYR A 144 5.19 9.45 7.15
N LEU A 145 4.63 8.32 6.70
CA LEU A 145 4.50 8.00 5.27
C LEU A 145 3.59 8.99 4.53
N ILE A 146 2.48 9.42 5.14
CA ILE A 146 1.62 10.47 4.61
C ILE A 146 2.42 11.77 4.41
N GLU A 147 3.24 12.16 5.37
CA GLU A 147 4.06 13.36 5.27
C GLU A 147 5.05 13.28 4.11
N GLN A 148 5.64 12.11 3.85
CA GLN A 148 6.52 11.91 2.69
C GLN A 148 5.81 12.13 1.34
N THR A 149 4.49 11.98 1.26
CA THR A 149 3.70 12.25 0.03
C THR A 149 3.40 13.73 -0.20
N LYS A 150 3.67 14.60 0.78
CA LYS A 150 3.46 16.05 0.66
C LYS A 150 4.63 16.74 -0.02
N TYR A 151 5.82 16.15 0.02
CA TYR A 151 7.02 16.70 -0.58
C TYR A 151 7.09 16.30 -2.05
N ASP A 152 6.87 17.27 -2.93
CA ASP A 152 7.15 17.17 -4.36
C ASP A 152 8.64 17.50 -4.58
N PHE A 153 9.51 16.51 -4.47
CA PHE A 153 10.88 16.60 -5.01
C PHE A 153 10.83 16.38 -6.53
#